data_AF-A0A655EBI5-F1
#
_entry.id   AF-A0A655EBI5-F1
#
_cell.length_a   1.000
_cell.length_b   1.000
_cell.length_c   1.000
_cell.angle_alpha   90.00
_cell.angle_beta   90.00
_cell.angle_gamma   90.00
#
_symmetry.space_group_name_H-M   'P 1'
#
loop_
_entity.id
_entity.type
_entity.pdbx_description
1 polymer ?
#
loop_
_entity_poly.entity_id
_entity_poly.type
_entity_poly.pdbx_seq_one_letter_code
_entity_poly.pdbx_strand_id
1 'polypeptide(L)'
;MTQANLSETLFKPRFKHTETSTLVRRFNRGSQPPMQSALDGKNVPHWYRMINRLMWIWRGIDPREILDVQARIVMSDAERTDDDLYDTVIGYRGGNWIYEWAKQAMDWQQKACQEQDAMRSGRYWLHASTLYNIAAYPHLKGDELAEQAQALANRAYEEAAQRGGCQARYVKWNLPFLAVRLSPRFYICRKGMARFRRCSCAAAWTPCKPTITPCMNAISRRAVSRC
;
A
#
# COMPACT_ATOMS: atom_id res chain seq x y z
N MET A 1 32.15 -18.23 31.23
CA MET A 1 30.87 -17.70 30.72
C MET A 1 30.72 -16.28 31.24
N THR A 2 30.64 -15.28 30.38
CA THR A 2 30.56 -13.87 30.77
C THR A 2 29.19 -13.57 31.38
N GLN A 3 29.18 -13.19 32.66
CA GLN A 3 27.99 -12.82 33.43
C GLN A 3 27.35 -11.57 32.80
N ALA A 4 26.11 -11.70 32.31
CA ALA A 4 25.41 -10.58 31.68
C ALA A 4 25.15 -9.46 32.71
N ASN A 5 25.55 -8.23 32.37
CA ASN A 5 25.30 -7.05 33.21
C ASN A 5 23.78 -6.83 33.36
N LEU A 6 23.28 -6.93 34.59
CA LEU A 6 21.86 -6.75 34.93
C LEU A 6 21.37 -5.33 34.63
N SER A 7 22.26 -4.33 34.70
CA SER A 7 21.97 -2.95 34.32
C SER A 7 21.64 -2.83 32.82
N GLU A 8 22.37 -3.53 31.95
CA GLU A 8 22.10 -3.54 30.50
C GLU A 8 20.78 -4.23 30.15
N THR A 9 20.29 -5.13 31.00
CA THR A 9 18.99 -5.80 30.80
C THR A 9 17.82 -4.96 31.34
N LEU A 10 18.02 -4.25 32.46
CA LEU A 10 17.01 -3.39 33.08
C LEU A 10 16.81 -2.06 32.35
N PHE A 11 17.88 -1.46 31.83
CA PHE A 11 17.83 -0.16 31.14
C PHE A 11 17.67 -0.27 29.62
N LYS A 12 17.42 -1.48 29.08
CA LYS A 12 17.02 -1.62 27.68
C LYS A 12 15.71 -0.85 27.46
N PRO A 13 15.68 0.17 26.58
CA PRO A 13 14.44 0.89 26.31
C PRO A 13 13.45 -0.10 25.72
N ARG A 14 12.46 -0.50 26.53
CA ARG A 14 11.34 -1.31 26.08
C ARG A 14 10.35 -0.35 25.44
N PHE A 15 10.42 -0.24 24.12
CA PHE A 15 9.41 0.49 23.35
C PHE A 15 8.09 -0.28 23.44
N LYS A 16 7.26 0.09 24.41
CA LYS A 16 5.90 -0.42 24.55
C LYS A 16 4.98 0.41 23.66
N HIS A 17 5.00 0.12 22.36
CA HIS A 17 4.05 0.72 21.44
C HIS A 17 2.64 0.22 21.77
N THR A 18 1.70 1.14 21.91
CA THR A 18 0.29 0.81 22.11
C THR A 18 -0.27 0.20 20.83
N GLU A 19 -1.02 -0.90 20.98
CA GLU A 19 -1.62 -1.58 19.84
C GLU A 19 -2.77 -0.75 19.26
N THR A 20 -2.89 -0.74 17.93
CA THR A 20 -3.76 0.17 17.16
C THR A 20 -5.23 0.17 17.62
N SER A 21 -5.80 -0.98 17.97
CA SER A 21 -7.19 -1.09 18.39
C SER A 21 -7.49 -0.37 19.72
N THR A 22 -6.47 -0.19 20.56
CA THR A 22 -6.58 0.47 21.87
C THR A 22 -6.56 2.00 21.81
N LEU A 23 -6.10 2.57 20.70
CA LEU A 23 -5.87 4.02 20.57
C LEU A 23 -7.16 4.84 20.60
N VAL A 24 -8.24 4.30 20.03
CA VAL A 24 -9.54 4.96 20.01
C VAL A 24 -10.46 4.27 21.02
N ARG A 25 -10.74 4.94 22.14
CA ARG A 25 -11.73 4.47 23.11
C ARG A 25 -13.13 4.52 22.50
N ARG A 26 -13.67 3.36 22.13
CA ARG A 26 -15.08 3.24 21.72
C ARG A 26 -15.93 3.03 22.96
N PHE A 27 -16.84 3.96 23.21
CA PHE A 27 -17.79 3.87 24.33
C PHE A 27 -18.89 2.81 24.12
N ASN A 28 -19.09 2.34 22.89
CA ASN A 28 -19.96 1.21 22.56
C ASN A 28 -19.17 0.10 21.86
N ARG A 29 -19.00 -1.04 22.54
CA ARG A 29 -18.49 -2.31 21.99
C ARG A 29 -19.59 -3.16 21.36
N GLY A 30 -20.76 -2.59 21.07
CA GLY A 30 -21.87 -3.31 20.45
C GLY A 30 -21.46 -3.90 19.09
N SER A 31 -22.11 -5.00 18.71
CA SER A 31 -21.91 -5.66 17.41
C SER A 31 -22.03 -4.61 16.29
N GLN A 32 -20.95 -4.38 15.57
CA GLN A 32 -20.99 -3.48 14.42
C GLN A 32 -21.97 -4.05 13.40
N PRO A 33 -22.90 -3.25 12.84
CA PRO A 33 -23.78 -3.75 11.79
C PRO A 33 -22.93 -4.31 10.64
N PRO A 34 -23.35 -5.40 10.00
CA PRO A 34 -22.60 -5.98 8.88
C PRO A 34 -22.52 -4.95 7.75
N MET A 35 -21.33 -4.37 7.56
CA MET A 35 -21.05 -3.48 6.44
C MET A 35 -20.40 -4.29 5.32
N GLN A 36 -20.97 -4.20 4.13
CA GLN A 36 -20.44 -4.78 2.92
C GLN A 36 -20.51 -3.75 1.79
N SER A 37 -19.36 -3.15 1.46
CA SER A 37 -19.18 -2.33 0.27
C SER A 37 -18.15 -3.00 -0.64
N ALA A 38 -18.40 -2.99 -1.95
CA ALA A 38 -17.48 -3.57 -2.92
C ALA A 38 -16.12 -2.83 -2.93
N LEU A 39 -16.12 -1.52 -2.67
CA LEU A 39 -14.92 -0.68 -2.72
C LEU A 39 -14.50 -0.12 -1.36
N ASP A 40 -15.36 -0.12 -0.34
CA ASP A 40 -15.01 0.36 1.01
C ASP A 40 -14.63 -0.76 1.98
N GLY A 41 -14.78 -2.02 1.56
CA GLY A 41 -14.40 -3.21 2.33
C GLY A 41 -15.60 -3.86 3.02
N LYS A 42 -15.29 -4.91 3.80
CA LYS A 42 -16.28 -5.67 4.56
C LYS A 42 -15.85 -5.81 6.02
N ASN A 43 -16.81 -5.87 6.94
CA ASN A 43 -16.58 -6.36 8.29
C ASN A 43 -16.34 -7.87 8.21
N VAL A 44 -15.07 -8.27 8.11
CA VAL A 44 -14.68 -9.68 8.13
C VAL A 44 -14.70 -10.15 9.58
N PRO A 45 -15.35 -11.29 9.89
CA PRO A 45 -15.36 -11.82 11.26
C PRO A 45 -13.93 -11.96 11.79
N HIS A 46 -13.73 -11.62 13.08
CA HIS A 46 -12.45 -11.71 13.78
C HIS A 46 -11.35 -10.75 13.30
N TRP A 47 -11.69 -9.68 12.56
CA TRP A 47 -10.76 -8.59 12.24
C TRP A 47 -11.26 -7.28 12.84
N TYR A 48 -10.37 -6.57 13.53
CA TYR A 48 -10.59 -5.21 14.00
C TYR A 48 -10.70 -4.24 12.81
N ARG A 49 -9.79 -4.36 11.84
CA ARG A 49 -9.76 -3.54 10.63
C ARG A 49 -10.80 -4.01 9.60
N MET A 50 -11.41 -3.06 8.89
CA MET A 50 -12.19 -3.39 7.69
C MET A 50 -11.23 -3.87 6.59
N ILE A 51 -11.43 -5.10 6.16
CA ILE A 51 -10.54 -5.74 5.18
C ILE A 51 -11.08 -5.51 3.78
N ASN A 52 -10.23 -4.99 2.90
CA ASN A 52 -10.60 -4.65 1.53
C ASN A 52 -9.64 -5.29 0.51
N ARG A 53 -9.68 -6.63 0.45
CA ARG A 53 -8.82 -7.42 -0.45
C ARG A 53 -8.99 -7.02 -1.92
N LEU A 54 -10.22 -6.79 -2.36
CA LEU A 54 -10.51 -6.43 -3.75
C LEU A 54 -9.83 -5.11 -4.15
N MET A 55 -9.92 -4.10 -3.29
CA MET A 55 -9.28 -2.82 -3.53
C MET A 55 -7.75 -2.92 -3.53
N TRP A 56 -7.16 -3.74 -2.67
CA TRP A 56 -5.71 -3.99 -2.67
C TRP A 56 -5.25 -4.72 -3.94
N ILE A 57 -6.02 -5.70 -4.40
CA ILE A 57 -5.78 -6.39 -5.68
C ILE A 57 -5.89 -5.42 -6.84
N TRP A 58 -6.90 -4.55 -6.83
CA TRP A 58 -7.07 -3.53 -7.87
C TRP A 58 -5.92 -2.50 -7.89
N ARG A 59 -5.27 -2.25 -6.75
CA ARG A 59 -4.03 -1.45 -6.64
C ARG A 59 -2.76 -2.20 -7.09
N GLY A 60 -2.89 -3.45 -7.52
CA GLY A 60 -1.80 -4.23 -8.13
C GLY A 60 -1.11 -5.22 -7.18
N ILE A 61 -1.66 -5.48 -6.00
CA ILE A 61 -1.10 -6.47 -5.08
C ILE A 61 -1.60 -7.87 -5.45
N ASP A 62 -0.69 -8.86 -5.46
CA ASP A 62 -1.05 -10.25 -5.73
C ASP A 62 -1.97 -10.79 -4.61
N PRO A 63 -3.12 -11.40 -4.95
CA PRO A 63 -3.98 -12.06 -3.95
C PRO A 63 -3.23 -13.05 -3.05
N ARG A 64 -2.24 -13.78 -3.58
CA ARG A 64 -1.43 -14.74 -2.81
C ARG A 64 -0.65 -14.05 -1.71
N GLU A 65 0.00 -12.94 -2.05
CA GLU A 65 0.76 -12.14 -1.09
C GLU A 65 -0.12 -11.59 0.03
N ILE A 66 -1.34 -11.13 -0.30
CA ILE A 66 -2.31 -10.68 0.70
C ILE A 66 -2.65 -11.83 1.66
N LEU A 67 -2.93 -13.01 1.12
CA LEU A 67 -3.29 -14.18 1.92
C LEU A 67 -2.12 -14.69 2.76
N ASP A 68 -0.90 -14.67 2.23
CA ASP A 68 0.31 -15.07 2.96
C ASP A 68 0.56 -14.17 4.17
N VAL A 69 0.43 -12.85 4.01
CA VAL A 69 0.55 -11.89 5.13
C VAL A 69 -0.56 -12.13 6.15
N GLN A 70 -1.81 -12.27 5.69
CA GLN A 70 -2.95 -12.52 6.59
C GLN A 70 -2.82 -13.85 7.34
N ALA A 71 -2.31 -14.90 6.70
CA ALA A 71 -2.07 -16.19 7.32
C ALA A 71 -1.05 -16.07 8.45
N ARG A 72 0.05 -15.32 8.27
CA ARG A 72 1.03 -15.08 9.35
C ARG A 72 0.43 -14.36 10.55
N ILE A 73 -0.50 -13.43 10.33
CA ILE A 73 -1.22 -12.72 11.40
C ILE A 73 -2.15 -13.68 12.16
N VAL A 74 -2.94 -14.48 11.42
CA VAL A 74 -3.90 -15.43 12.00
C VAL A 74 -3.19 -16.53 12.77
N MET A 75 -2.11 -17.09 12.23
CA MET A 75 -1.36 -18.20 12.83
C MET A 75 -0.41 -17.78 13.96
N SER A 76 -0.38 -16.50 14.34
CA SER A 76 0.47 -16.05 15.44
C SER A 76 -0.08 -16.50 16.80
N ASP A 77 0.80 -17.07 17.63
CA ASP A 77 0.51 -17.41 19.03
C ASP A 77 0.85 -16.26 19.99
N ALA A 78 1.20 -15.08 19.47
CA ALA A 78 1.53 -13.92 20.29
C ALA A 78 0.29 -13.34 20.98
N GLU A 79 0.52 -12.73 22.15
CA GLU A 79 -0.51 -12.05 22.94
C GLU A 79 -1.23 -10.96 22.13
N ARG A 80 -2.57 -10.97 22.20
CA ARG A 80 -3.47 -10.02 21.53
C ARG A 80 -4.13 -9.11 22.54
N THR A 81 -4.49 -7.89 22.11
CA THR A 81 -5.33 -7.00 22.91
C THR A 81 -6.71 -7.62 23.12
N ASP A 82 -7.24 -8.23 22.05
CA ASP A 82 -8.52 -8.92 22.03
C ASP A 82 -8.31 -10.28 21.34
N ASP A 83 -8.49 -11.35 22.10
CA ASP A 83 -8.24 -12.71 21.62
C ASP A 83 -9.17 -13.12 20.47
N ASP A 84 -10.35 -12.50 20.35
CA ASP A 84 -11.29 -12.74 19.27
C ASP A 84 -10.90 -12.04 17.95
N LEU A 85 -9.91 -11.13 17.98
CA LEU A 85 -9.49 -10.30 16.84
C LEU A 85 -8.04 -10.60 16.42
N TYR A 86 -7.89 -11.22 15.25
CA TYR A 86 -6.60 -11.71 14.77
C TYR A 86 -5.53 -10.63 14.62
N ASP A 87 -5.90 -9.43 14.17
CA ASP A 87 -4.98 -8.32 13.84
C ASP A 87 -4.64 -7.39 15.01
N THR A 88 -4.90 -7.84 16.25
CA THR A 88 -4.66 -7.06 17.48
C THR A 88 -3.46 -7.57 18.29
N VAL A 89 -2.52 -8.27 17.65
CA VAL A 89 -1.26 -8.73 18.29
C VAL A 89 -0.46 -7.53 18.84
N ILE A 90 -0.06 -7.63 20.10
CA ILE A 90 0.54 -6.53 20.86
C ILE A 90 2.03 -6.35 20.55
N GLY A 91 2.41 -5.12 20.20
CA GLY A 91 3.79 -4.71 19.98
C GLY A 91 4.33 -5.08 18.59
N TYR A 92 5.48 -4.50 18.24
CA TYR A 92 6.09 -4.68 16.92
C TYR A 92 6.86 -6.01 16.82
N ARG A 93 6.13 -7.11 16.55
CA ARG A 93 6.67 -8.48 16.46
C ARG A 93 5.88 -9.33 15.47
N GLY A 94 6.32 -10.58 15.25
CA GLY A 94 5.63 -11.56 14.42
C GLY A 94 4.14 -11.69 14.77
N GLY A 95 3.30 -11.59 13.76
CA GLY A 95 1.83 -11.57 13.88
C GLY A 95 1.19 -10.19 14.03
N ASN A 96 1.95 -9.14 14.39
CA ASN A 96 1.40 -7.79 14.40
C ASN A 96 1.11 -7.31 12.98
N TRP A 97 -0.04 -6.66 12.78
CA TRP A 97 -0.48 -6.15 11.47
C TRP A 97 0.60 -5.30 10.79
N ILE A 98 1.08 -4.27 11.48
CA ILE A 98 2.04 -3.31 10.92
C ILE A 98 3.36 -4.03 10.63
N TYR A 99 3.82 -4.88 11.54
CA TYR A 99 5.04 -5.67 11.37
C TYR A 99 4.98 -6.56 10.13
N GLU A 100 3.92 -7.37 9.97
CA GLU A 100 3.84 -8.35 8.88
C GLU A 100 3.73 -7.70 7.50
N TRP A 101 2.97 -6.61 7.37
CA TRP A 101 2.88 -5.83 6.14
C TRP A 101 4.17 -5.05 5.85
N ALA A 102 4.78 -4.43 6.86
CA ALA A 102 6.04 -3.70 6.69
C ALA A 102 7.18 -4.65 6.32
N LYS A 103 7.24 -5.84 6.91
CA LYS A 103 8.21 -6.88 6.55
C LYS A 103 8.05 -7.29 5.08
N GLN A 104 6.83 -7.54 4.65
CA GLN A 104 6.54 -7.85 3.24
C GLN A 104 7.00 -6.71 2.31
N ALA A 105 6.74 -5.45 2.69
CA ALA A 105 7.20 -4.28 1.94
C ALA A 105 8.74 -4.17 1.89
N MET A 106 9.43 -4.49 3.00
CA MET A 106 10.90 -4.50 3.06
C MET A 106 11.50 -5.51 2.08
N ASP A 107 10.91 -6.70 1.94
CA ASP A 107 11.39 -7.70 0.97
C ASP A 107 11.32 -7.17 -0.47
N TRP A 108 10.28 -6.42 -0.81
CA TRP A 108 10.16 -5.76 -2.12
C TRP A 108 11.12 -4.60 -2.29
N GLN A 109 11.32 -3.81 -1.24
CA GLN A 109 12.32 -2.76 -1.22
C GLN A 109 13.73 -3.34 -1.43
N GLN A 110 14.06 -4.47 -0.81
CA GLN A 110 15.34 -5.15 -1.01
C GLN A 110 15.50 -5.63 -2.45
N LYS A 111 14.46 -6.25 -3.03
CA LYS A 111 14.44 -6.64 -4.45
C LYS A 111 14.63 -5.42 -5.37
N ALA A 112 14.00 -4.30 -5.03
CA ALA A 112 14.10 -3.05 -5.80
C ALA A 112 15.54 -2.48 -5.77
N CYS A 113 16.26 -2.62 -4.66
CA CYS A 113 17.65 -2.20 -4.54
C CYS A 113 18.62 -3.09 -5.33
N GLN A 114 18.29 -4.38 -5.50
CA GLN A 114 19.14 -5.35 -6.21
C GLN A 114 18.87 -5.38 -7.73
N GLU A 115 17.72 -4.86 -8.16
CA GLU A 115 17.32 -4.83 -9.56
C GLU A 115 18.10 -3.77 -10.36
N GLN A 116 18.64 -4.18 -11.51
CA GLN A 116 19.46 -3.32 -12.36
C GLN A 116 18.61 -2.49 -13.34
N ASP A 117 17.47 -3.02 -13.78
CA ASP A 117 16.54 -2.29 -14.64
C ASP A 117 15.80 -1.22 -13.83
N ALA A 118 16.08 0.05 -14.11
CA ALA A 118 15.46 1.19 -13.44
C ALA A 118 13.92 1.15 -13.51
N MET A 119 13.34 0.74 -14.64
CA MET A 119 11.88 0.70 -14.78
C MET A 119 11.26 -0.39 -13.92
N ARG A 120 11.91 -1.57 -13.86
CA ARG A 120 11.46 -2.68 -13.02
C ARG A 120 11.68 -2.39 -11.54
N SER A 121 12.84 -1.81 -11.18
CA SER A 121 13.13 -1.32 -9.83
C SER A 121 12.08 -0.30 -9.37
N GLY A 122 11.70 0.65 -10.22
CA GLY A 122 10.65 1.62 -9.93
C GLY A 122 9.28 0.97 -9.65
N ARG A 123 8.93 -0.11 -10.36
CA ARG A 123 7.71 -0.89 -10.08
C ARG A 123 7.78 -1.60 -8.73
N TYR A 124 8.91 -2.19 -8.38
CA TYR A 124 9.11 -2.83 -7.06
C TYR A 124 9.04 -1.82 -5.91
N TRP A 125 9.60 -0.62 -6.09
CA TRP A 125 9.44 0.46 -5.12
C TRP A 125 8.00 0.93 -4.96
N LEU A 126 7.24 1.02 -6.06
CA LEU A 126 5.81 1.37 -6.00
C LEU A 126 4.99 0.28 -5.30
N HIS A 127 5.34 -0.98 -5.52
CA HIS A 127 4.74 -2.12 -4.82
C HIS A 127 5.02 -2.06 -3.31
N ALA A 128 6.28 -1.87 -2.92
CA ALA A 128 6.69 -1.68 -1.52
C ALA A 128 5.94 -0.50 -0.86
N SER A 129 5.81 0.63 -1.56
CA SER A 129 5.04 1.77 -1.06
C SER A 129 3.57 1.42 -0.77
N THR A 130 2.94 0.63 -1.64
CA THR A 130 1.55 0.22 -1.48
C THR A 130 1.38 -0.69 -0.27
N LEU A 131 2.32 -1.61 -0.03
CA LEU A 131 2.34 -2.47 1.16
C LEU A 131 2.58 -1.69 2.46
N TYR A 132 3.50 -0.72 2.47
CA TYR A 132 3.68 0.17 3.63
C TYR A 132 2.42 1.01 3.92
N ASN A 133 1.68 1.42 2.88
CA ASN A 133 0.42 2.13 3.07
C ASN A 133 -0.63 1.23 3.75
N ILE A 134 -0.72 -0.05 3.35
CA ILE A 134 -1.59 -1.03 4.03
C ILE A 134 -1.12 -1.29 5.47
N ALA A 135 0.20 -1.33 5.71
CA ALA A 135 0.73 -1.45 7.06
C ALA A 135 0.24 -0.31 7.97
N ALA A 136 0.21 0.92 7.46
CA ALA A 136 -0.27 2.09 8.20
C ALA A 136 -1.80 2.18 8.34
N TYR A 137 -2.58 1.35 7.64
CA TYR A 137 -4.05 1.39 7.68
C TYR A 137 -4.60 1.06 9.10
N PRO A 138 -5.56 1.84 9.64
CA PRO A 138 -6.38 2.89 8.99
C PRO A 138 -5.89 4.32 9.21
N HIS A 139 -4.59 4.53 9.46
CA HIS A 139 -3.94 5.83 9.66
C HIS A 139 -4.50 6.61 10.87
N LEU A 140 -4.58 5.93 12.03
CA LEU A 140 -4.97 6.58 13.28
C LEU A 140 -3.87 7.52 13.75
N LYS A 141 -4.25 8.75 14.13
CA LYS A 141 -3.32 9.72 14.73
C LYS A 141 -2.87 9.22 16.11
N GLY A 142 -1.57 9.32 16.40
CA GLY A 142 -1.01 8.81 17.65
C GLY A 142 -0.64 7.32 17.62
N ASP A 143 -0.82 6.64 16.49
CA ASP A 143 -0.18 5.35 16.24
C ASP A 143 1.23 5.59 15.69
N GLU A 144 2.23 5.56 16.57
CA GLU A 144 3.62 5.78 16.21
C GLU A 144 4.12 4.80 15.12
N LEU A 145 3.66 3.54 15.18
CA LEU A 145 4.07 2.52 14.21
C LEU A 145 3.41 2.77 12.84
N ALA A 146 2.15 3.19 12.81
CA ALA A 146 1.49 3.55 11.57
C ALA A 146 2.08 4.84 10.95
N GLU A 147 2.46 5.81 11.77
CA GLU A 147 3.15 7.03 11.32
C GLU A 147 4.51 6.72 10.69
N GLN A 148 5.29 5.82 11.30
CA GLN A 148 6.54 5.32 10.73
C GLN A 148 6.32 4.57 9.41
N ALA A 149 5.33 3.68 9.35
CA ALA A 149 4.97 2.96 8.12
C ALA A 149 4.54 3.93 7.02
N GLN A 150 3.80 4.99 7.35
CA GLN A 150 3.40 6.02 6.40
C GLN A 150 4.61 6.82 5.87
N ALA A 151 5.59 7.12 6.72
CA ALA A 151 6.83 7.77 6.30
C ALA A 151 7.63 6.88 5.32
N LEU A 152 7.69 5.57 5.60
CA LEU A 152 8.31 4.59 4.69
C LEU A 152 7.55 4.48 3.37
N ALA A 153 6.22 4.50 3.39
CA ALA A 153 5.40 4.49 2.19
C ALA A 153 5.70 5.71 1.28
N ASN A 154 5.82 6.90 1.88
CA ASN A 154 6.13 8.13 1.15
C ASN A 154 7.54 8.09 0.55
N ARG A 155 8.52 7.57 1.30
CA ARG A 155 9.90 7.41 0.82
C ARG A 155 9.99 6.39 -0.32
N ALA A 156 9.40 5.21 -0.17
CA ALA A 156 9.37 4.19 -1.22
C ALA A 156 8.71 4.74 -2.50
N TYR A 157 7.67 5.54 -2.33
CA TYR A 157 7.02 6.22 -3.44
C TYR A 157 7.92 7.27 -4.12
N GLU A 158 8.74 8.00 -3.37
CA GLU A 158 9.78 8.90 -3.93
C GLU A 158 10.81 8.14 -4.75
N GLU A 159 11.32 7.04 -4.23
CA GLU A 159 12.28 6.18 -4.94
C GLU A 159 11.68 5.61 -6.23
N ALA A 160 10.40 5.22 -6.20
CA ALA A 160 9.68 4.75 -7.39
C ALA A 160 9.57 5.84 -8.45
N ALA A 161 9.23 7.06 -8.02
CA ALA A 161 9.04 8.19 -8.92
C ALA A 161 10.35 8.67 -9.57
N GLN A 162 11.48 8.56 -8.88
CA GLN A 162 12.80 8.88 -9.44
C GLN A 162 13.23 7.90 -10.54
N ARG A 163 12.79 6.63 -10.43
CA ARG A 163 13.17 5.53 -11.34
C ARG A 163 12.16 5.29 -12.45
N GLY A 164 10.94 5.79 -12.29
CA GLY A 164 9.89 5.73 -13.31
C GLY A 164 10.15 6.72 -14.45
N GLY A 165 9.79 6.34 -15.68
CA GLY A 165 9.90 7.21 -16.86
C GLY A 165 9.01 8.47 -16.83
N CYS A 166 8.21 8.67 -15.79
CA CYS A 166 7.41 9.87 -15.56
C CYS A 166 8.08 10.76 -14.52
N GLN A 167 8.32 12.03 -14.83
CA GLN A 167 8.84 12.98 -13.84
C GLN A 167 7.71 13.35 -12.86
N ALA A 168 7.78 12.84 -11.64
CA ALA A 168 6.96 13.37 -10.55
C ALA A 168 7.60 14.66 -10.03
N ARG A 169 6.83 15.75 -9.95
CA ARG A 169 7.30 17.02 -9.37
C ARG A 169 6.57 17.27 -8.06
N TYR A 170 7.34 17.48 -7.00
CA TYR A 170 6.80 17.95 -5.73
C TYR A 170 6.57 19.45 -5.83
N VAL A 171 5.36 19.92 -5.54
CA VAL A 171 5.04 21.35 -5.51
C VAL A 171 4.52 21.70 -4.12
N LYS A 172 5.27 22.53 -3.40
CA LYS A 172 4.83 23.08 -2.11
C LYS A 172 3.92 24.27 -2.38
N TRP A 173 2.68 24.19 -1.92
CA TRP A 173 1.76 25.33 -1.95
C TRP A 173 1.66 25.91 -0.54
N ASN A 174 2.02 27.17 -0.40
CA ASN A 174 1.63 27.98 0.75
C ASN A 174 0.31 28.66 0.39
N LEU A 175 -0.80 28.13 0.89
CA LEU A 175 -2.09 28.80 0.77
C LEU A 175 -2.20 29.81 1.93
N PRO A 176 -2.25 31.13 1.66
CA PRO A 176 -2.18 32.15 2.70
C PRO A 176 -3.35 32.13 3.71
N PHE A 177 -4.46 31.45 3.38
CA PHE A 177 -5.67 31.38 4.22
C PHE A 177 -5.81 30.08 5.02
N LEU A 178 -4.97 29.07 4.78
CA LEU A 178 -4.85 27.92 5.68
C LEU A 178 -3.51 27.99 6.38
N ALA A 179 -3.50 27.93 7.72
CA ALA A 179 -2.28 27.65 8.49
C ALA A 179 -1.73 26.22 8.24
N VAL A 180 -2.14 25.57 7.15
CA VAL A 180 -1.78 24.21 6.73
C VAL A 180 -1.02 24.31 5.43
N ARG A 181 0.23 23.81 5.44
CA ARG A 181 1.00 23.60 4.21
C ARG A 181 0.47 22.37 3.48
N LEU A 182 -0.09 22.58 2.29
CA LEU A 182 -0.48 21.47 1.43
C LEU A 182 0.70 21.05 0.55
N SER A 183 0.86 19.74 0.42
CA SER A 183 1.91 19.11 -0.38
C SER A 183 1.30 18.17 -1.44
N PRO A 184 0.55 18.72 -2.42
CA PRO A 184 0.02 17.90 -3.50
C PRO A 184 1.15 17.37 -4.38
N ARG A 185 0.96 16.14 -4.90
CA ARG A 185 1.94 15.47 -5.76
C ARG A 185 1.39 15.34 -7.17
N PHE A 186 2.09 15.93 -8.13
CA PHE A 186 1.69 15.92 -9.54
C PHE A 186 2.57 14.98 -10.36
N TYR A 187 1.92 14.24 -11.26
CA TYR A 187 2.59 13.39 -12.23
C TYR A 187 2.63 14.12 -13.57
N ILE A 188 3.83 14.39 -14.09
CA ILE A 188 4.00 14.90 -15.44
C ILE A 188 4.57 13.75 -16.27
N CYS A 189 3.69 13.05 -16.98
CA CYS A 189 4.11 12.11 -18.00
C CYS A 189 4.61 12.92 -19.21
N ARG A 190 5.93 13.04 -19.39
CA ARG A 190 6.47 13.45 -20.69
C ARG A 190 6.10 12.34 -21.67
N LYS A 191 5.01 12.51 -22.44
CA LYS A 191 4.85 11.74 -23.67
C LYS A 191 6.11 11.97 -24.48
N GLY A 192 6.93 10.94 -24.66
CA GLY A 192 8.05 11.00 -25.59
C GLY A 192 7.47 11.47 -26.92
N MET A 193 7.91 12.63 -27.41
CA MET A 193 7.75 12.96 -28.81
C MET A 193 8.49 11.87 -29.56
N ALA A 194 7.76 10.85 -30.02
CA ALA A 194 8.24 10.02 -31.11
C ALA A 194 8.54 11.00 -32.24
N ARG A 195 9.83 11.29 -32.46
CA ARG A 195 10.30 11.98 -33.64
C ARG A 195 9.87 11.11 -34.81
N PHE A 196 8.75 11.46 -35.44
CA PHE A 196 8.44 11.03 -36.79
C PHE A 196 9.63 11.47 -37.64
N ARG A 197 10.53 10.53 -37.95
CA ARG A 197 11.45 10.70 -39.07
C ARG A 197 10.55 10.91 -40.29
N ARG A 198 10.63 12.08 -40.91
CA ARG A 198 10.05 12.32 -42.22
C ARG A 198 10.70 11.32 -43.17
N CYS A 199 9.97 10.28 -43.57
CA CYS A 199 10.16 9.69 -44.88
C CYS A 199 9.67 10.73 -45.88
N SER A 200 10.59 11.27 -46.67
CA SER A 200 10.28 12.12 -47.81
C SER A 200 9.46 11.32 -48.82
N CYS A 201 8.17 11.60 -48.94
CA CYS A 201 7.42 11.47 -50.18
C CYS A 201 6.11 12.28 -50.06
N ALA A 202 5.72 12.85 -51.18
CA ALA A 202 4.83 14.00 -51.32
C ALA A 202 3.35 13.74 -50.96
N ALA A 203 2.69 14.87 -50.64
CA ALA A 203 1.31 15.24 -50.96
C ALA A 203 0.15 14.35 -50.45
N ALA A 204 -0.49 14.80 -49.36
CA ALA A 204 -1.93 15.10 -49.30
C ALA A 204 -2.35 15.34 -47.84
N TRP A 205 -2.89 16.53 -47.55
CA TRP A 205 -3.54 16.82 -46.28
C TRP A 205 -5.01 16.39 -46.36
N THR A 206 -5.43 15.43 -45.55
CA THR A 206 -6.85 15.21 -45.20
C THR A 206 -6.98 15.07 -43.68
N PRO A 207 -7.99 15.71 -43.05
CA PRO A 207 -8.15 15.67 -41.60
C PRO A 207 -8.90 14.39 -41.18
N CYS A 208 -8.22 13.47 -40.50
CA CYS A 208 -8.88 12.34 -39.83
C CYS A 208 -9.27 12.74 -38.38
N LYS A 209 -10.58 12.65 -38.10
CA LYS A 209 -11.20 12.82 -36.78
C LYS A 209 -10.63 11.82 -35.77
N PRO A 210 -10.53 12.17 -34.47
CA PRO A 210 -10.12 11.22 -33.44
C PRO A 210 -11.31 10.34 -33.03
N THR A 211 -11.25 9.05 -33.39
CA THR A 211 -12.17 8.03 -32.88
C THR A 211 -11.76 7.65 -31.46
N ILE A 212 -12.59 8.04 -30.49
CA ILE A 212 -12.53 7.55 -29.10
C ILE A 212 -12.99 6.09 -29.12
N THR A 213 -12.12 5.15 -28.77
CA THR A 213 -12.49 3.74 -28.58
C THR A 213 -12.60 3.42 -27.09
N PRO A 214 -13.79 3.05 -26.56
CA PRO A 214 -13.91 2.47 -25.23
C PRO A 214 -13.79 0.94 -25.36
N CYS A 215 -12.78 0.32 -24.74
CA CYS A 215 -12.75 -1.14 -24.58
C CYS A 215 -13.40 -1.49 -23.23
N MET A 216 -14.69 -1.82 -23.29
CA MET A 216 -15.42 -2.56 -22.25
C MET A 216 -15.37 -4.06 -22.56
N ASN A 217 -14.98 -4.83 -21.54
CA ASN A 217 -15.26 -6.23 -21.23
C ASN A 217 -16.00 -7.10 -22.29
N ALA A 218 -15.32 -8.15 -22.76
CA ALA A 218 -15.95 -9.32 -23.38
C ALA A 218 -16.02 -10.47 -22.35
N ILE A 219 -17.21 -10.66 -21.78
CA ILE A 219 -17.63 -11.87 -21.07
C ILE A 219 -17.90 -12.95 -22.12
N SER A 220 -17.14 -14.04 -22.11
CA SER A 220 -17.38 -15.21 -22.96
C SER A 220 -18.56 -16.02 -22.42
N ARG A 221 -19.69 -16.01 -23.13
CA ARG A 221 -20.70 -17.06 -23.08
C ARG A 221 -20.62 -17.83 -24.40
N ARG A 222 -20.12 -19.07 -24.36
CA ARG A 222 -20.29 -20.05 -25.44
C ARG A 222 -21.59 -20.81 -25.19
N ALA A 223 -22.49 -20.81 -26.17
CA ALA A 223 -23.57 -21.78 -26.29
C ALA A 223 -23.80 -22.11 -27.78
N VAL A 224 -23.56 -23.39 -28.10
CA VAL A 224 -24.33 -24.29 -28.98
C VAL A 224 -24.52 -23.99 -30.48
N SER A 225 -24.01 -24.90 -31.31
CA SER A 225 -24.71 -25.50 -32.47
C SER A 225 -24.01 -26.81 -32.87
N ARG A 226 -24.66 -27.98 -32.69
CA ARG A 226 -25.33 -28.80 -33.72
C ARG A 226 -24.44 -29.17 -34.93
N CYS A 227 -23.96 -30.42 -34.93
CA CYS A 227 -24.32 -31.48 -35.89
C CYS A 227 -24.34 -32.81 -35.11
#